data_AF-A0A9D6X2J0-F1
#
_entry.id   AF-A0A9D6X2J0-F1
#
_cell.length_a   1.000
_cell.length_b   1.000
_cell.length_c   1.000
_cell.angle_alpha   90.00
_cell.angle_beta   90.00
_cell.angle_gamma   90.00
#
_symmetry.space_group_name_H-M   'P 1'
#
loop_
_entity.id
_entity.type
_entity.pdbx_description
1 polymer ?
#
loop_
_entity_poly.entity_id
_entity_poly.type
_entity_poly.pdbx_seq_one_letter_code
_entity_poly.pdbx_strand_id
1 'polypeptide(L)'
;MKAIWKDTVIAESDDTVVVEGNHYFPAAAVKPQHLLSSNTKTMCSWKGQANYHTVFVDGDANPDAAWTYPDPKEAAANIKGRIAFWKGVQVVE
;
A
#
# COMPACT_ATOMS: atom_id res chain seq x y z
N MET A 1 0.54 -3.91 -13.55
CA MET A 1 0.12 -4.41 -12.21
C MET A 1 -1.10 -3.65 -11.72
N LYS A 2 -2.06 -4.37 -11.11
CA LYS A 2 -3.30 -3.85 -10.52
C LYS A 2 -3.49 -4.39 -9.11
N ALA A 3 -3.81 -3.51 -8.16
CA ALA A 3 -4.26 -3.87 -6.82
C ALA A 3 -5.81 -3.82 -6.79
N ILE A 4 -6.44 -4.96 -6.53
CA ILE A 4 -7.89 -5.16 -6.66
C ILE A 4 -8.48 -5.66 -5.34
N TRP A 5 -9.58 -5.06 -4.90
CA TRP A 5 -10.38 -5.57 -3.78
C TRP A 5 -11.85 -5.41 -4.11
N LYS A 6 -12.64 -6.48 -3.90
CA LYS A 6 -14.08 -6.51 -4.25
C LYS A 6 -14.33 -6.00 -5.68
N ASP A 7 -13.60 -6.57 -6.64
CA ASP A 7 -13.67 -6.22 -8.07
C ASP A 7 -13.34 -4.75 -8.42
N THR A 8 -12.89 -3.96 -7.44
CA THR A 8 -12.51 -2.56 -7.63
C THR A 8 -11.00 -2.41 -7.68
N VAL A 9 -10.50 -1.80 -8.76
CA VAL A 9 -9.09 -1.43 -8.90
C VAL A 9 -8.79 -0.23 -8.01
N ILE A 10 -7.98 -0.45 -6.97
CA ILE A 10 -7.56 0.56 -6.00
C ILE A 10 -6.28 1.28 -6.48
N ALA A 11 -5.39 0.55 -7.13
CA ALA A 11 -4.16 1.08 -7.70
C ALA A 11 -3.79 0.35 -9.00
N GLU A 12 -3.21 1.06 -9.95
CA GLU A 12 -2.74 0.48 -11.22
C GLU A 12 -1.47 1.21 -11.69
N SER A 13 -0.40 0.46 -11.90
CA SER A 13 0.88 1.00 -12.37
C SER A 13 1.74 -0.11 -12.97
N ASP A 14 2.55 0.26 -13.96
CA ASP A 14 3.66 -0.56 -14.46
C ASP A 14 4.97 -0.22 -13.75
N ASP A 15 5.07 0.96 -13.15
CA ASP A 15 6.15 1.32 -12.23
C ASP A 15 5.79 0.82 -10.83
N THR A 16 6.11 -0.44 -10.53
CA THR A 16 6.05 -0.96 -9.15
C THR A 16 7.42 -1.46 -8.72
N VAL A 17 7.72 -1.33 -7.43
CA VAL A 17 8.94 -1.90 -6.84
C VAL A 17 8.59 -3.08 -5.96
N VAL A 18 9.29 -4.19 -6.11
CA VAL A 18 9.06 -5.40 -5.33
C VAL A 18 10.06 -5.48 -4.18
N VAL A 19 9.55 -5.60 -2.95
CA VAL A 19 10.34 -5.86 -1.75
C VAL A 19 9.65 -6.93 -0.92
N GLU A 20 10.36 -8.01 -0.58
CA GLU A 20 9.83 -9.17 0.16
C GLU A 20 8.52 -9.72 -0.44
N GLY A 21 8.43 -9.77 -1.77
CA GLY A 21 7.25 -10.27 -2.49
C GLY A 21 6.07 -9.30 -2.55
N ASN A 22 6.17 -8.11 -1.95
CA ASN A 22 5.12 -7.10 -2.01
C ASN A 22 5.41 -6.08 -3.11
N HIS A 23 4.41 -5.77 -3.93
CA HIS A 23 4.48 -4.68 -4.89
C HIS A 23 4.16 -3.35 -4.22
N TYR A 24 5.07 -2.39 -4.37
CA TYR A 24 4.95 -1.02 -3.90
C TYR A 24 4.61 -0.12 -5.08
N PHE A 25 3.38 0.38 -5.09
CA PHE A 25 2.84 1.29 -6.09
C PHE A 25 3.23 2.75 -5.75
N PRO A 26 3.53 3.59 -6.76
CA PRO A 26 3.73 5.02 -6.53
C PRO A 26 2.43 5.63 -6.03
N ALA A 27 2.51 6.60 -5.13
CA ALA A 27 1.32 7.22 -4.54
C ALA A 27 0.34 7.80 -5.58
N ALA A 28 0.87 8.32 -6.69
CA ALA A 28 0.07 8.84 -7.80
C ALA A 28 -0.77 7.77 -8.53
N ALA A 29 -0.38 6.49 -8.46
CA ALA A 29 -1.12 5.39 -9.06
C ALA A 29 -2.23 4.84 -8.16
N VAL A 30 -2.29 5.27 -6.90
CA VAL A 30 -3.31 4.83 -5.95
C VAL A 30 -4.47 5.82 -5.96
N LYS A 31 -5.69 5.30 -6.06
CA LYS A 31 -6.91 6.11 -6.04
C LYS A 31 -7.22 6.52 -4.59
N PRO A 32 -7.03 7.80 -4.21
CA PRO A 32 -7.14 8.23 -2.81
C PRO A 32 -8.54 8.06 -2.23
N GLN A 33 -9.58 8.06 -3.07
CA GLN A 33 -10.97 7.80 -2.66
C GLN A 33 -11.18 6.42 -2.01
N HIS A 34 -10.27 5.46 -2.28
CA HIS A 34 -10.34 4.11 -1.72
C HIS A 34 -9.41 3.92 -0.51
N LEU A 35 -8.74 4.99 -0.05
CA LEU A 35 -7.88 4.95 1.13
C LEU A 35 -8.41 5.89 2.21
N LEU A 36 -8.67 5.31 3.38
CA LEU A 36 -8.96 6.03 4.60
C LEU A 36 -7.73 6.04 5.51
N SER A 37 -7.52 7.16 6.20
CA SER A 37 -6.47 7.28 7.20
C SER A 37 -6.65 6.26 8.32
N SER A 38 -5.56 5.64 8.76
CA SER A 38 -5.50 4.84 9.98
C SER A 38 -4.48 5.42 10.95
N ASN A 39 -4.71 5.22 12.25
CA ASN A 39 -3.75 5.58 13.29
C ASN A 39 -2.73 4.45 13.55
N THR A 40 -2.89 3.30 12.91
CA THR A 40 -2.00 2.15 13.07
C THR A 40 -0.63 2.46 12.47
N LYS A 41 0.41 2.21 13.26
CA LYS A 41 1.80 2.35 12.87
C LYS A 41 2.61 1.19 13.44
N THR A 42 3.57 0.69 12.67
CA THR A 42 4.50 -0.36 13.14
C THR A 42 5.93 0.04 12.84
N MET A 43 6.89 -0.50 13.59
CA MET A 43 8.31 -0.25 13.39
C MET A 43 8.98 -1.51 12.82
N CYS A 44 9.57 -1.39 11.64
CA CYS A 44 10.44 -2.42 11.07
C CYS A 44 11.89 -2.03 11.32
N SER A 45 12.69 -2.99 11.81
CA SER A 45 14.09 -2.77 12.19
C SER A 45 14.94 -2.19 11.04
N TRP A 46 14.65 -2.59 9.79
CA TRP A 46 15.45 -2.20 8.64
C TRP A 46 14.72 -1.27 7.66
N LYS A 47 13.37 -1.28 7.61
CA LYS A 47 12.62 -0.37 6.73
C LYS A 47 12.26 0.96 7.40
N GLY A 48 12.09 1.02 8.71
CA GLY A 48 11.60 2.20 9.43
C GLY A 48 10.13 2.08 9.85
N GLN A 49 9.46 3.21 10.09
CA GLN A 49 8.07 3.25 10.53
C GLN A 49 7.11 3.07 9.34
N ALA A 50 6.25 2.06 9.40
CA ALA A 50 5.14 1.89 8.48
C ALA A 50 3.91 2.64 9.00
N ASN A 51 3.24 3.34 8.11
CA ASN A 51 1.91 3.90 8.33
C ASN A 51 0.89 3.08 7.57
N TYR A 52 -0.25 2.77 8.20
CA TYR A 52 -1.30 1.98 7.58
C TYR A 52 -2.46 2.86 7.11
N HIS A 53 -3.21 2.31 6.16
CA HIS A 53 -4.42 2.89 5.61
C HIS A 53 -5.49 1.80 5.51
N THR A 54 -6.73 2.16 5.77
CA THR A 54 -7.88 1.30 5.56
C THR A 54 -8.31 1.40 4.10
N VAL A 55 -8.46 0.27 3.42
CA VAL A 55 -9.02 0.25 2.07
C VAL A 55 -10.55 0.30 2.18
N PHE A 56 -11.19 1.17 1.43
CA PHE A 56 -12.65 1.36 1.45
C PHE A 56 -13.24 1.30 0.05
N VAL A 57 -14.20 0.40 -0.14
CA VAL A 57 -14.87 0.15 -1.43
C VAL A 57 -16.34 -0.14 -1.14
N ASP A 58 -17.24 0.58 -1.80
CA ASP A 58 -18.69 0.34 -1.80
C ASP A 58 -19.35 0.18 -0.41
N GLY A 59 -18.90 0.95 0.58
CA GLY A 59 -19.45 0.90 1.94
C GLY A 59 -18.74 -0.08 2.87
N ASP A 60 -17.85 -0.91 2.33
CA ASP A 60 -17.06 -1.86 3.09
C ASP A 60 -15.64 -1.36 3.38
N ALA A 61 -15.15 -1.66 4.58
CA ALA A 61 -13.81 -1.31 5.02
C ALA A 61 -12.95 -2.58 5.19
N ASN A 62 -11.71 -2.51 4.73
CA ASN A 62 -10.64 -3.47 5.00
C ASN A 62 -9.56 -2.78 5.85
N PRO A 63 -9.64 -2.90 7.19
CA PRO A 63 -8.81 -2.14 8.10
C PRO A 63 -7.32 -2.43 7.92
N ASP A 64 -6.53 -1.37 7.84
CA ASP A 64 -5.07 -1.43 7.69
C ASP A 64 -4.62 -2.28 6.49
N ALA A 65 -5.41 -2.39 5.43
CA ALA A 65 -5.13 -3.25 4.27
C ALA A 65 -4.13 -2.66 3.27
N ALA A 66 -3.71 -1.41 3.48
CA ALA A 66 -2.62 -0.79 2.75
C ALA A 66 -1.60 -0.20 3.74
N TRP A 67 -0.33 -0.13 3.35
CA TRP A 67 0.71 0.51 4.16
C TRP A 67 1.73 1.23 3.30
N THR A 68 2.38 2.21 3.91
CA THR A 68 3.45 3.01 3.30
C THR A 68 4.57 3.26 4.29
N TYR A 69 5.78 3.49 3.75
CA TYR A 69 6.91 4.00 4.53
C TYR A 69 7.16 5.44 4.08
N PRO A 70 6.67 6.46 4.80
CA PRO A 70 6.85 7.86 4.41
C PRO A 70 8.31 8.32 4.57
N ASP A 71 9.00 7.78 5.57
CA ASP A 71 10.41 8.03 5.81
C ASP A 71 11.15 6.72 6.12
N PRO A 72 11.40 5.88 5.08
CA PRO A 72 12.12 4.64 5.26
C PRO A 72 13.61 4.89 5.52
N LYS A 73 14.27 3.90 6.12
CA LYS A 73 15.74 3.88 6.22
C LYS A 73 16.36 3.73 4.83
N GLU A 74 17.65 4.06 4.71
CA GLU A 74 18.38 4.05 3.43
C GLU A 74 18.26 2.72 2.67
N ALA A 75 18.32 1.59 3.38
CA ALA A 75 18.18 0.25 2.79
C ALA A 75 16.82 0.01 2.09
N ALA A 76 15.81 0.83 2.39
CA ALA A 76 14.47 0.78 1.80
C ALA A 76 14.06 2.11 1.13
N ALA A 77 15.03 2.96 0.76
CA ALA A 77 14.76 4.27 0.17
C ALA A 77 13.95 4.19 -1.14
N ASN A 78 14.08 3.09 -1.89
CA ASN A 78 13.37 2.83 -3.14
C ASN A 78 11.83 2.67 -2.98
N ILE A 79 11.33 2.43 -1.77
CA ILE A 79 9.89 2.33 -1.47
C ILE A 79 9.35 3.56 -0.71
N LYS A 80 10.14 4.63 -0.61
CA LYS A 80 9.72 5.87 0.07
C LYS A 80 8.43 6.43 -0.53
N GLY A 81 7.42 6.60 0.33
CA GLY A 81 6.11 7.13 -0.04
C GLY A 81 5.29 6.22 -0.98
N ARG A 82 5.77 5.01 -1.30
CA ARG A 82 5.03 4.03 -2.08
C ARG A 82 4.09 3.24 -1.18
N ILE A 83 3.02 2.69 -1.77
CA ILE A 83 1.96 1.98 -1.06
C ILE A 83 1.92 0.52 -1.50
N ALA A 84 1.87 -0.38 -0.53
CA ALA A 84 1.66 -1.81 -0.74
C ALA A 84 0.35 -2.26 -0.09
N PHE A 85 -0.16 -3.43 -0.50
CA PHE A 85 -1.48 -3.94 -0.14
C PHE A 85 -1.44 -5.41 0.30
N TRP A 86 -2.35 -5.80 1.19
CA TRP A 86 -2.50 -7.16 1.72
C TRP A 86 -3.95 -7.42 2.19
N LYS A 87 -4.17 -8.42 3.04
CA LYS A 87 -5.48 -8.76 3.63
C LYS A 87 -6.57 -8.98 2.57
N GLY A 88 -6.26 -9.77 1.55
CA GLY A 88 -7.19 -10.13 0.48
C GLY A 88 -7.29 -9.11 -0.66
N VAL A 89 -6.53 -8.00 -0.62
CA VAL A 89 -6.27 -7.21 -1.83
C VAL A 89 -5.40 -8.06 -2.76
N GLN A 90 -5.89 -8.34 -3.96
CA GLN A 90 -5.17 -9.11 -4.96
C GLN A 90 -4.29 -8.18 -5.78
N VAL A 91 -3.03 -8.56 -5.95
CA VAL A 91 -2.10 -7.86 -6.83
C VAL A 91 -1.84 -8.76 -8.03
N VAL A 92 -2.32 -8.33 -9.20
CA VAL A 92 -2.26 -9.08 -10.46
C VAL A 92 -1.60 -8.23 -11.54
N GLU A 93 -1.18 -8.84 -12.64
CA GLU A 93 -0.59 -8.12 -13.78
C GLU A 93 -1.59 -7.18 -14.46
#